data_AF-A0A398AA93-F1
#
_entry.id   AF-A0A398AA93-F1
#
_cell.length_a   1.000
_cell.length_b   1.000
_cell.length_c   1.000
_cell.angle_alpha   90.00
_cell.angle_beta   90.00
_cell.angle_gamma   90.00
#
_symmetry.space_group_name_H-M   'P 1'
#
loop_
_entity.id
_entity.type
_entity.pdbx_description
1 polymer ?
#
loop_
_entity_poly.entity_id
_entity_poly.type
_entity_poly.pdbx_seq_one_letter_code
_entity_poly.pdbx_strand_id
1 'polypeptide(L)'
;MAYPSTLQQIIHWLLNVTVRPRVRAILKLVFQGAIYFIWRERNSRLHSGVNKPATQIVKEIQVQIRAKLLGMDKEHSLSYQVRSPTQESFISTWFDQFQA
;
A
#
# COMPACT_ATOMS: atom_id res chain seq x y z
N MET A 1 16.35 -16.55 -2.48
CA MET A 1 16.06 -15.28 -3.17
C MET A 1 16.49 -14.14 -2.26
N ALA A 2 17.41 -13.28 -2.68
CA ALA A 2 17.79 -12.11 -1.89
C ALA A 2 16.73 -11.03 -2.08
N TYR A 3 16.08 -10.59 -0.99
CA TYR A 3 15.14 -9.49 -1.05
C TYR A 3 15.90 -8.17 -1.23
N PRO A 4 15.37 -7.22 -2.03
CA PRO A 4 16.01 -5.93 -2.22
C PRO A 4 16.13 -5.20 -0.87
N SER A 5 17.36 -4.81 -0.50
CA SER A 5 17.65 -4.21 0.81
C SER A 5 17.92 -2.71 0.75
N THR A 6 18.20 -2.18 -0.46
CA THR A 6 18.36 -0.73 -0.67
C THR A 6 17.13 -0.11 -1.32
N LEU A 7 16.91 1.18 -1.07
CA LEU A 7 15.81 1.93 -1.69
C LEU A 7 15.85 1.82 -3.23
N GLN A 8 17.04 1.93 -3.82
CA GLN A 8 17.23 1.80 -5.27
C GLN A 8 16.84 0.41 -5.77
N GLN A 9 17.24 -0.65 -5.07
CA GLN A 9 16.87 -2.02 -5.43
C GLN A 9 15.34 -2.24 -5.30
N ILE A 10 14.71 -1.68 -4.26
CA ILE A 10 13.26 -1.77 -4.07
C ILE A 10 12.53 -1.05 -5.20
N ILE A 11 12.96 0.16 -5.58
CA ILE A 11 12.38 0.91 -6.71
C ILE A 11 12.55 0.13 -8.01
N HIS A 12 13.76 -0.37 -8.29
CA HIS A 12 14.03 -1.15 -9.50
C HIS A 12 13.15 -2.40 -9.56
N TRP A 13 13.02 -3.14 -8.46
CA TRP A 13 12.12 -4.29 -8.38
C TRP A 13 10.67 -3.88 -8.60
N LEU A 14 10.19 -2.84 -7.94
CA LEU A 14 8.80 -2.36 -8.02
C LEU A 14 8.41 -1.89 -9.44
N LEU A 15 9.36 -1.36 -10.21
CA LEU A 15 9.14 -0.96 -11.60
C LEU A 15 9.10 -2.16 -12.56
N ASN A 16 9.89 -3.20 -12.29
CA ASN A 16 10.06 -4.35 -13.19
C ASN A 16 9.23 -5.58 -12.81
N VAL A 17 8.57 -5.58 -11.66
CA VAL A 17 7.83 -6.74 -11.17
C VAL A 17 6.64 -7.10 -12.09
N THR A 18 6.65 -8.35 -12.58
CA THR A 18 5.56 -8.91 -13.41
C THR A 18 4.47 -9.50 -12.51
N VAL A 19 3.55 -8.66 -12.07
CA VAL A 19 2.35 -9.06 -11.33
C VAL A 19 1.10 -8.45 -11.97
N ARG A 20 -0.07 -8.96 -11.58
CA ARG A 20 -1.39 -8.43 -11.96
C ARG A 20 -1.44 -6.90 -11.73
N PRO A 21 -2.08 -6.11 -12.61
CA PRO A 21 -2.10 -4.65 -12.49
C PRO A 21 -2.58 -4.14 -11.12
N ARG A 22 -3.59 -4.77 -10.53
CA ARG A 22 -4.09 -4.41 -9.19
C ARG A 22 -3.06 -4.63 -8.09
N VAL A 23 -2.41 -5.79 -8.08
CA VAL A 23 -1.32 -6.12 -7.15
C VAL A 23 -0.18 -5.11 -7.29
N ARG A 24 0.17 -4.75 -8.53
CA ARG A 24 1.20 -3.72 -8.80
C ARG A 24 0.82 -2.37 -8.21
N ALA A 25 -0.45 -1.96 -8.35
CA ALA A 25 -0.94 -0.72 -7.76
C ALA A 25 -0.91 -0.75 -6.23
N ILE A 26 -1.30 -1.88 -5.62
CA ILE A 26 -1.21 -2.08 -4.16
C ILE A 26 0.24 -1.97 -3.69
N LEU A 27 1.19 -2.66 -4.36
CA LEU A 27 2.62 -2.58 -4.03
C LEU A 27 3.15 -1.14 -4.09
N LYS A 28 2.77 -0.38 -5.14
CA LYS A 28 3.15 1.03 -5.27
C LYS A 28 2.57 1.87 -4.13
N LEU A 29 1.30 1.66 -3.78
CA LEU A 29 0.65 2.36 -2.67
C LEU A 29 1.32 2.04 -1.31
N VAL A 30 1.64 0.76 -1.06
CA VAL A 30 2.36 0.33 0.14
C VAL A 30 3.73 0.99 0.22
N PHE A 31 4.48 1.02 -0.88
CA PHE A 31 5.79 1.66 -0.94
C PHE A 31 5.71 3.17 -0.64
N GLN A 32 4.78 3.88 -1.28
CA GLN A 32 4.54 5.31 -1.04
C GLN A 32 4.11 5.57 0.42
N GLY A 33 3.18 4.76 0.94
CA GLY A 33 2.73 4.84 2.32
C GLY A 33 3.86 4.61 3.32
N ALA A 34 4.71 3.60 3.09
CA ALA A 34 5.85 3.31 3.94
C ALA A 34 6.82 4.50 4.01
N ILE A 35 7.20 5.08 2.88
CA ILE A 35 8.08 6.26 2.85
C ILE A 35 7.47 7.41 3.66
N TYR A 36 6.20 7.74 3.37
CA TYR A 36 5.52 8.85 4.02
C TYR A 36 5.39 8.67 5.54
N PHE A 37 4.93 7.50 5.99
CA PHE A 37 4.69 7.24 7.41
C PHE A 37 5.98 7.15 8.22
N ILE A 38 7.06 6.59 7.64
CA ILE A 38 8.37 6.59 8.28
C ILE A 38 8.92 8.02 8.41
N TRP A 39 8.85 8.80 7.33
CA TRP A 39 9.25 10.22 7.36
C TRP A 39 8.44 11.02 8.40
N ARG A 40 7.12 10.84 8.41
CA ARG A 40 6.22 11.50 9.36
C ARG A 40 6.56 11.15 10.80
N GLU A 41 6.85 9.88 11.10
CA GLU A 41 7.23 9.47 12.44
C GLU A 41 8.56 10.10 12.86
N ARG A 42 9.58 10.07 11.99
CA ARG A 42 10.88 10.70 12.28
C ARG A 42 10.73 12.20 12.58
N ASN A 43 9.89 12.91 11.82
CA ASN A 43 9.63 14.32 12.08
C ASN A 43 8.84 14.54 13.38
N SER A 44 7.86 13.70 13.67
CA SER A 44 7.13 13.75 14.94
C SER A 44 8.07 13.53 16.13
N ARG A 45 9.03 12.62 15.99
CA ARG A 45 10.05 12.37 17.00
C ARG A 45 10.94 13.59 17.21
N LEU A 46 11.40 14.20 16.12
CA LEU A 46 12.25 15.40 16.17
C LEU A 46 11.55 16.60 16.82
N HIS A 47 10.27 16.83 16.50
CA HIS A 47 9.56 18.04 16.92
C HIS A 47 8.72 17.90 18.19
N SER A 48 8.30 16.68 18.55
CA SER A 48 7.41 16.45 19.70
C SER A 48 8.00 15.50 20.73
N GLY A 49 9.15 14.87 20.47
CA GLY A 49 9.78 13.90 21.38
C GLY A 49 8.99 12.59 21.53
N VAL A 50 7.91 12.39 20.77
CA VAL A 50 7.06 11.21 20.86
C VAL A 50 7.61 10.11 19.96
N ASN A 51 7.85 8.94 20.55
CA ASN A 51 8.31 7.76 19.83
C ASN A 51 7.13 6.81 19.61
N LYS A 52 6.91 6.40 18.35
CA LYS A 52 5.95 5.34 18.04
C LYS A 52 6.67 4.01 17.80
N PRO A 53 6.16 2.89 18.34
CA PRO A 53 6.66 1.58 17.98
C PRO A 53 6.51 1.30 16.48
N ALA A 54 7.47 0.59 15.87
CA ALA A 54 7.41 0.23 14.46
C ALA A 54 6.12 -0.53 14.11
N THR A 55 5.64 -1.39 15.00
CA THR A 55 4.38 -2.13 14.85
C THR A 55 3.16 -1.22 14.73
N GLN A 56 3.16 -0.08 15.43
CA GLN A 56 2.10 0.92 15.32
C GLN A 56 2.16 1.63 13.97
N ILE A 57 3.35 1.99 13.49
CA ILE A 57 3.53 2.61 12.16
C ILE A 57 3.04 1.68 11.06
N VAL A 58 3.37 0.38 11.13
CA VAL A 58 2.91 -0.63 10.18
C VAL A 58 1.37 -0.74 10.18
N LYS A 59 0.74 -0.77 11.36
CA LYS A 59 -0.73 -0.77 11.47
C LYS A 59 -1.35 0.48 10.84
N GLU A 60 -0.78 1.67 11.09
CA GLU A 60 -1.24 2.93 10.51
C GLU A 60 -1.16 2.90 8.97
N ILE A 61 -0.05 2.37 8.41
CA ILE A 61 0.12 2.17 6.97
C ILE A 61 -0.98 1.23 6.45
N GLN A 62 -1.14 0.04 7.03
CA GLN A 62 -2.14 -0.94 6.59
C GLN A 62 -3.57 -0.40 6.63
N VAL A 63 -3.93 0.37 7.66
CA VAL A 63 -5.25 1.03 7.75
C VAL A 63 -5.42 2.04 6.63
N GLN A 64 -4.42 2.90 6.38
CA GLN A 64 -4.52 3.89 5.30
C GLN A 64 -4.58 3.26 3.91
N ILE A 65 -3.77 2.24 3.64
CA ILE A 65 -3.81 1.56 2.35
C ILE A 65 -5.19 0.93 2.13
N ARG A 66 -5.74 0.21 3.12
CA ARG A 66 -7.10 -0.36 3.02
C ARG A 66 -8.17 0.71 2.76
N ALA A 67 -8.11 1.83 3.47
CA ALA A 67 -9.04 2.94 3.25
C ALA A 67 -8.95 3.49 1.81
N LYS A 68 -7.73 3.64 1.27
CA LYS A 68 -7.51 4.07 -0.11
C LYS A 68 -8.04 3.06 -1.13
N LEU A 69 -7.77 1.77 -0.93
CA LEU A 69 -8.24 0.71 -1.82
C LEU A 69 -9.78 0.63 -1.84
N LEU A 70 -10.43 0.78 -0.68
CA LEU A 70 -11.89 0.86 -0.59
C LEU A 70 -12.45 2.08 -1.35
N GLY A 71 -11.77 3.23 -1.26
CA GLY A 71 -12.12 4.41 -2.05
C GLY A 71 -12.03 4.16 -3.55
N MET A 72 -10.94 3.52 -4.00
CA MET A 72 -10.74 3.18 -5.41
C MET A 72 -11.80 2.20 -5.95
N ASP A 73 -12.20 1.20 -5.17
CA ASP A 73 -13.28 0.28 -5.54
C ASP A 73 -14.63 1.00 -5.70
N LYS A 74 -14.91 1.99 -4.85
CA LYS A 74 -16.11 2.83 -4.95
C LYS A 74 -16.07 3.72 -6.18
N GLU A 75 -14.95 4.41 -6.44
CA GLU A 75 -14.78 5.25 -7.63
C GLU A 75 -14.93 4.44 -8.92
N HIS A 76 -14.36 3.23 -8.96
CA HIS A 76 -14.48 2.34 -10.11
C HIS A 76 -15.91 1.82 -10.33
N SER A 77 -16.67 1.63 -9.23
CA SER A 77 -18.09 1.28 -9.29
C SER A 77 -18.97 2.42 -9.80
N LEU A 78 -18.58 3.67 -9.59
CA LEU A 78 -19.32 4.85 -10.04
C LEU A 78 -19.04 5.17 -11.53
N SER A 79 -17.85 4.84 -12.01
CA SER A 79 -17.44 5.11 -13.40
C SER A 79 -17.88 4.03 -14.40
N TYR A 80 -18.12 2.79 -13.96
CA TYR A 80 -18.65 1.71 -14.80
C TYR A 80 -20.14 1.48 -14.57
N GLN A 81 -20.98 1.85 -15.56
CA GLN A 81 -22.43 1.63 -15.53
C GLN A 81 -22.84 0.15 -15.66
N VAL A 82 -21.93 -0.74 -16.07
CA VAL A 82 -22.19 -2.17 -16.24
C VAL A 82 -21.16 -2.94 -15.40
N ARG A 83 -21.57 -3.39 -14.20
CA ARG A 83 -20.78 -4.31 -13.38
C ARG A 83 -20.67 -5.63 -14.12
N SER A 84 -19.50 -5.91 -14.70
CA SER A 84 -19.17 -7.29 -15.05
C SER A 84 -18.97 -8.06 -13.74
N PRO A 85 -19.62 -9.21 -13.53
CA PRO A 85 -19.50 -10.02 -12.30
C PRO A 85 -18.07 -10.54 -12.04
N THR A 86 -17.15 -10.34 -12.98
CA THR A 86 -15.74 -10.72 -12.91
C THR A 86 -14.79 -9.58 -12.55
N GLN A 87 -15.30 -8.38 -12.20
CA GLN A 87 -14.43 -7.29 -11.75
C GLN A 87 -13.87 -7.58 -10.35
N GLU A 88 -12.63 -8.02 -10.34
CA GLU A 88 -11.83 -8.18 -9.13
C GLU A 88 -11.69 -6.83 -8.39
N SER A 89 -11.91 -6.84 -7.08
CA SER A 89 -11.84 -5.65 -6.22
C SER A 89 -10.42 -5.49 -5.64
N PHE A 90 -9.99 -4.25 -5.46
CA PHE A 90 -8.73 -3.93 -4.78
C PHE A 90 -8.72 -4.41 -3.32
N ILE A 91 -9.82 -4.22 -2.58
CA ILE A 91 -9.89 -4.69 -1.19
C ILE A 91 -9.90 -6.22 -1.10
N SER A 92 -10.56 -6.90 -2.04
CA SER A 92 -10.53 -8.36 -2.13
C SER A 92 -9.10 -8.86 -2.38
N THR A 93 -8.40 -8.26 -3.35
CA THR A 93 -6.98 -8.57 -3.64
C THR A 93 -6.08 -8.33 -2.43
N TRP A 94 -6.35 -7.31 -1.62
CA TRP A 94 -5.61 -7.04 -0.39
C TRP A 94 -5.75 -8.17 0.62
N PHE A 95 -6.98 -8.61 0.90
CA PHE A 95 -7.22 -9.67 1.87
C PHE A 95 -6.67 -11.03 1.41
N ASP A 96 -6.71 -11.31 0.11
CA ASP A 96 -6.19 -12.55 -0.47
C ASP A 96 -4.65 -12.63 -0.41
N GLN A 97 -3.95 -11.52 -0.65
CA GLN A 97 -2.50 -11.56 -0.90
C GLN A 97 -1.62 -10.87 0.14
N PHE A 98 -2.17 -9.96 0.94
CA PHE A 98 -1.39 -9.08 1.82
C PHE A 98 -1.78 -9.18 3.29
N GLN A 99 -2.88 -9.87 3.60
CA GLN A 99 -3.31 -10.13 4.96
C GLN A 99 -3.03 -11.59 5.33
N ALA A 100 -2.20 -11.80 6.35
CA ALA A 100 -2.01 -13.08 7.02
C ALA A 100 -2.88 -13.14 8.27
#